data_AF-A0A1F9M988-F1
#
_entry.id   AF-A0A1F9M988-F1
#
_cell.length_a   1.000
_cell.length_b   1.000
_cell.length_c   1.000
_cell.angle_alpha   90.00
_cell.angle_beta   90.00
_cell.angle_gamma   90.00
#
_symmetry.space_group_name_H-M   'P 1'
#
loop_
_entity.id
_entity.type
_entity.pdbx_description
1 polymer ?
#
loop_
_entity_poly.entity_id
_entity_poly.type
_entity_poly.pdbx_seq_one_letter_code
_entity_poly.pdbx_strand_id
1 'polypeptide(L)'
;MLLLLVVLCALVFDYINGFHDTANAIATVVSTRVLSPRKAIIMAACLNFVGALFSTQVAITIASGLLDTARFQMADIHQPAALAAKLQHPADPVSRYLAIQLSPITHGLLREYTAGGEPSQELQAAMVEDLNHALTLTELYSAERFAGIALKPKIEAKARNSSRLKPEELTNTNRALLEKAYPHELDSNQQAFQVVILAGILGAIVWNLITWKYGIPSSSSHALIGGLCGAAIIHGGLPSVLWHGIVHKVLIPLVGSPAMGFILGFLLMGVIFKTLAQVHPGRVSASFRYLQIISAATMAFTHGLNDAQKSMGIITMALVSARMIPEPVVPTWVVLSCAVAMALGTSVGGWRIIKTMGHKIIRLEPVHGFAAETSSAIVLFVTSHFGMPVSTTHVISGSIFGVGASKRLSAVRWGVAQSMVMAWVLTLPAAGLVAALSYELLMLVGLGR
;
A
#
# COMPACT_ATOMS: atom_id res chain seq x y z
N MET A 1 6.38 -14.97 -16.05
CA MET A 1 5.47 -14.12 -16.85
C MET A 1 4.60 -13.23 -15.95
N LEU A 2 3.87 -13.80 -14.98
CA LEU A 2 2.95 -13.05 -14.13
C LEU A 2 3.61 -11.90 -13.35
N LEU A 3 4.77 -12.12 -12.71
CA LEU A 3 5.53 -11.06 -12.02
C LEU A 3 5.86 -9.87 -12.94
N LEU A 4 6.23 -10.12 -14.20
CA LEU A 4 6.53 -9.06 -15.16
C LEU A 4 5.28 -8.23 -15.47
N LEU A 5 4.12 -8.88 -15.52
CA LEU A 5 2.84 -8.22 -15.71
C LEU A 5 2.44 -7.41 -14.47
N VAL A 6 2.70 -7.91 -13.26
CA VAL A 6 2.54 -7.14 -12.01
C VAL A 6 3.41 -5.89 -12.02
N VAL A 7 4.69 -6.03 -12.38
CA VAL A 7 5.61 -4.89 -12.49
C VAL A 7 5.12 -3.87 -13.51
N LEU A 8 4.71 -4.31 -14.70
CA LEU A 8 4.18 -3.43 -15.73
C LEU A 8 2.92 -2.69 -15.26
N CYS A 9 1.96 -3.40 -14.66
CA CYS A 9 0.74 -2.81 -14.12
C CYS A 9 1.05 -1.83 -12.97
N ALA A 10 2.01 -2.14 -12.09
CA ALA A 10 2.43 -1.24 -11.03
C ALA A 10 3.05 0.05 -11.59
N LEU A 11 3.87 -0.03 -12.64
CA LEU A 11 4.42 1.15 -13.32
C LEU A 11 3.34 1.97 -14.04
N VAL A 12 2.36 1.30 -14.66
CA VAL A 12 1.18 1.97 -15.24
C VAL A 12 0.37 2.67 -14.15
N PHE A 13 0.16 2.03 -13.01
CA PHE A 13 -0.48 2.64 -11.85
C PHE A 13 0.30 3.87 -11.37
N ASP A 14 1.63 3.79 -11.27
CA ASP A 14 2.47 4.92 -10.85
C ASP A 14 2.44 6.09 -11.84
N TYR A 15 2.44 5.78 -13.13
CA TYR A 15 2.23 6.76 -14.19
C TYR A 15 0.84 7.41 -14.09
N ILE A 16 -0.21 6.63 -13.82
CA ILE A 16 -1.56 7.14 -13.64
C ILE A 16 -1.64 8.05 -12.42
N ASN A 17 -1.05 7.64 -11.30
CA ASN A 17 -0.97 8.46 -10.09
C ASN A 17 -0.24 9.77 -10.37
N GLY A 18 0.87 9.71 -11.11
CA GLY A 18 1.63 10.88 -11.52
C GLY A 18 0.74 11.94 -12.16
N PHE A 19 -0.06 11.60 -13.18
CA PHE A 19 -0.95 12.59 -13.80
C PHE A 19 -2.19 12.92 -12.95
N HIS A 20 -2.75 11.94 -12.24
CA HIS A 20 -3.95 12.12 -11.42
C HIS A 20 -3.69 13.13 -10.29
N ASP A 21 -2.57 12.93 -9.59
CA ASP A 21 -2.21 13.65 -8.37
C ASP A 21 -1.25 14.82 -8.64
N THR A 22 -0.88 15.08 -9.90
CA THR A 22 -0.20 16.32 -10.32
C THR A 22 -0.91 17.56 -9.75
N ALA A 23 -2.24 17.54 -9.70
CA ALA A 23 -3.04 18.64 -9.17
C ALA A 23 -2.70 18.97 -7.71
N ASN A 24 -2.35 17.98 -6.89
CA ASN A 24 -2.01 18.19 -5.48
C ASN A 24 -0.73 19.02 -5.30
N ALA A 25 0.20 18.91 -6.26
CA ALA A 25 1.47 19.63 -6.22
C ALA A 25 1.39 21.03 -6.86
N ILE A 26 0.58 21.21 -7.91
CA ILE A 26 0.64 22.43 -8.74
C ILE A 26 -0.65 23.24 -8.86
N ALA A 27 -1.81 22.73 -8.43
CA ALA A 27 -3.08 23.44 -8.69
C ALA A 27 -3.12 24.81 -8.02
N THR A 28 -2.58 24.93 -6.81
CA THR A 28 -2.46 26.16 -6.03
C THR A 28 -1.59 27.20 -6.75
N VAL A 29 -0.35 26.88 -7.12
CA VAL A 29 0.59 27.83 -7.78
C VAL A 29 0.14 28.23 -9.19
N VAL A 30 -0.60 27.35 -9.88
CA VAL A 30 -1.21 27.64 -11.19
C VAL A 30 -2.46 28.51 -11.01
N SER A 31 -3.32 28.22 -10.03
CA SER A 31 -4.55 28.99 -9.78
C SER A 31 -4.27 30.42 -9.33
N THR A 32 -3.21 30.65 -8.55
CA THR A 32 -2.74 31.97 -8.13
C THR A 32 -2.00 32.72 -9.24
N ARG A 33 -1.78 32.09 -10.40
CA ARG A 33 -1.03 32.64 -11.55
C ARG A 33 0.39 33.07 -11.16
N VAL A 34 1.00 32.35 -10.22
CA VAL A 34 2.41 32.53 -9.84
C VAL A 34 3.31 31.87 -10.87
N LEU A 35 2.97 30.64 -11.25
CA LEU A 35 3.64 29.92 -12.33
C LEU A 35 2.68 29.68 -13.50
N SER A 36 3.24 29.69 -14.71
CA SER A 36 2.52 29.17 -15.86
C SER A 36 2.41 27.64 -15.72
N PRO A 37 1.34 27.04 -16.25
CA PRO A 37 1.13 25.60 -16.09
C PRO A 37 2.30 24.74 -16.59
N ARG A 38 2.94 25.11 -17.71
CA ARG A 38 4.12 24.42 -18.24
C ARG A 38 5.29 24.42 -17.26
N LYS A 39 5.61 25.57 -16.66
CA LYS A 39 6.71 25.69 -15.68
C LYS A 39 6.43 24.88 -14.43
N ALA A 40 5.18 24.91 -13.95
CA ALA A 40 4.77 24.16 -12.78
C ALA A 40 4.86 22.64 -13.01
N ILE A 41 4.46 22.14 -14.18
CA ILE A 41 4.57 20.72 -14.55
C ILE A 41 6.02 20.26 -14.61
N ILE A 42 6.91 21.02 -15.26
CA ILE A 42 8.35 20.68 -15.35
C ILE A 42 8.96 20.61 -13.94
N MET A 43 8.69 21.63 -13.12
CA MET A 43 9.16 21.67 -11.73
C MET A 43 8.64 20.46 -10.94
N ALA A 44 7.34 20.16 -11.05
CA ALA A 44 6.74 19.05 -10.33
C ALA A 44 7.29 17.70 -10.78
N ALA A 45 7.44 17.46 -12.09
CA ALA A 45 8.00 16.22 -12.61
C ALA A 45 9.43 15.97 -12.12
N CYS A 46 10.29 16.99 -12.18
CA CYS A 46 11.68 16.88 -11.69
C CYS A 46 11.73 16.63 -10.17
N LEU A 47 10.93 17.35 -9.39
CA LEU A 47 10.95 17.21 -7.92
C LEU A 47 10.26 15.94 -7.45
N ASN A 48 9.21 15.48 -8.15
CA ASN A 48 8.62 14.17 -7.94
C ASN A 48 9.66 13.07 -8.14
N PHE A 49 10.43 13.13 -9.23
CA PHE A 49 11.53 12.20 -9.49
C PHE A 49 12.55 12.20 -8.34
N VAL A 50 13.06 13.37 -7.95
CA VAL A 50 14.08 13.48 -6.89
C VAL A 50 13.52 13.03 -5.53
N GLY A 51 12.29 13.38 -5.21
CA GLY A 51 11.60 12.96 -3.98
C GLY A 51 11.46 11.45 -3.89
N ALA A 52 11.14 10.78 -4.99
CA ALA A 52 11.04 9.32 -5.06
C ALA A 52 12.35 8.60 -4.71
N LEU A 53 13.51 9.24 -4.93
CA LEU A 53 14.82 8.65 -4.63
C LEU A 53 15.22 8.75 -3.16
N PHE A 54 14.52 9.57 -2.36
CA PHE A 54 14.98 9.97 -1.04
C PHE A 54 14.63 8.99 0.10
N SER A 55 13.62 8.12 -0.10
CA SER A 55 13.18 7.17 0.94
C SER A 55 12.48 5.96 0.34
N THR A 56 12.54 4.84 1.06
CA THR A 56 11.85 3.58 0.75
C THR A 56 11.01 3.08 1.92
N GLN A 57 10.85 3.87 2.98
CA GLN A 57 10.20 3.41 4.21
C GLN A 57 8.70 3.13 4.05
N VAL A 58 7.97 3.99 3.34
CA VAL A 58 6.54 3.79 3.02
C VAL A 58 6.38 2.55 2.14
N ALA A 59 7.31 2.34 1.20
CA ALA A 59 7.32 1.15 0.35
C ALA A 59 7.50 -0.14 1.16
N ILE A 60 8.40 -0.16 2.15
CA ILE A 60 8.58 -1.28 3.08
C ILE A 60 7.28 -1.55 3.86
N THR A 61 6.66 -0.49 4.40
CA THR A 61 5.37 -0.60 5.12
C THR A 61 4.27 -1.22 4.26
N ILE A 62 4.16 -0.81 2.99
CA ILE A 62 3.19 -1.37 2.06
C ILE A 62 3.54 -2.82 1.73
N ALA A 63 4.82 -3.13 1.53
CA ALA A 63 5.26 -4.45 1.11
C ALA A 63 5.03 -5.56 2.14
N SER A 64 5.10 -5.24 3.44
CA SER A 64 5.00 -6.24 4.51
C SER A 64 3.85 -6.02 5.50
N GLY A 65 3.24 -4.83 5.51
CA GLY A 65 2.27 -4.45 6.53
C GLY A 65 0.79 -4.64 6.18
N LEU A 66 0.45 -5.10 4.97
CA LEU A 66 -0.93 -5.10 4.48
C LEU A 66 -1.54 -6.51 4.37
N LEU A 67 -0.81 -7.45 3.77
CA LEU A 67 -1.31 -8.78 3.43
C LEU A 67 -0.38 -9.86 3.99
N ASP A 68 -0.95 -10.96 4.46
CA ASP A 68 -0.19 -12.11 4.92
C ASP A 68 0.21 -12.98 3.71
N THR A 69 1.45 -12.83 3.27
CA THR A 69 1.99 -13.54 2.09
C THR A 69 2.51 -14.94 2.41
N ALA A 70 2.57 -15.32 3.70
CA ALA A 70 3.10 -16.61 4.15
C ALA A 70 1.99 -17.62 4.48
N ARG A 71 0.80 -17.13 4.79
CA ARG A 71 -0.36 -17.93 5.22
C ARG A 71 -0.70 -19.06 4.25
N PHE A 72 -0.85 -20.27 4.78
CA PHE A 72 -1.44 -21.41 4.07
C PHE A 72 -2.92 -21.16 3.79
N GLN A 73 -3.30 -21.41 2.54
CA GLN A 73 -4.66 -21.53 2.06
C GLN A 73 -4.97 -23.00 1.78
N MET A 74 -6.25 -23.35 1.69
CA MET A 74 -6.68 -24.70 1.29
C MET A 74 -6.11 -25.12 -0.05
N ALA A 75 -6.07 -24.19 -1.00
CA ALA A 75 -5.52 -24.40 -2.33
C ALA A 75 -4.03 -24.75 -2.32
N ASP A 76 -3.32 -24.48 -1.22
CA ASP A 76 -1.89 -24.78 -1.08
C ASP A 76 -1.65 -26.26 -0.76
N ILE A 77 -2.67 -27.00 -0.34
CA ILE A 77 -2.58 -28.43 -0.06
C ILE A 77 -2.92 -29.18 -1.36
N HIS A 78 -1.90 -29.48 -2.16
CA HIS A 78 -2.08 -30.17 -3.44
C HIS A 78 -2.47 -31.64 -3.26
N GLN A 79 -1.97 -32.30 -2.21
CA GLN A 79 -2.33 -33.68 -1.87
C GLN A 79 -2.87 -33.78 -0.43
N PRO A 80 -4.14 -33.39 -0.19
CA PRO A 80 -4.70 -33.38 1.16
C PRO A 80 -4.68 -34.75 1.83
N ALA A 81 -4.94 -35.81 1.07
CA ALA A 81 -4.94 -37.18 1.58
C ALA A 81 -3.55 -37.61 2.07
N ALA A 82 -2.48 -37.24 1.33
CA ALA A 82 -1.10 -37.58 1.68
C ALA A 82 -0.63 -36.79 2.92
N LEU A 83 -0.99 -35.51 3.00
CA LEU A 83 -0.71 -34.69 4.17
C LEU A 83 -1.42 -35.23 5.42
N ALA A 84 -2.72 -35.52 5.31
CA ALA A 84 -3.50 -36.07 6.40
C ALA A 84 -2.92 -37.40 6.89
N ALA A 85 -2.52 -38.29 5.98
CA ALA A 85 -1.88 -39.55 6.33
C ALA A 85 -0.55 -39.36 7.07
N LYS A 86 0.29 -38.40 6.64
CA LYS A 86 1.56 -38.07 7.33
C LYS A 86 1.33 -37.49 8.73
N LEU A 87 0.31 -36.65 8.91
CA LEU A 87 -0.03 -36.07 10.21
C LEU A 87 -0.67 -37.08 11.16
N GLN A 88 -1.47 -38.02 10.62
CA GLN A 88 -2.09 -39.11 11.37
C GLN A 88 -1.06 -40.18 11.80
N HIS A 89 -0.11 -40.50 10.92
CA HIS A 89 0.93 -41.51 11.14
C HIS A 89 2.33 -40.95 10.82
N PRO A 90 2.89 -40.11 11.70
CA PRO A 90 4.11 -39.36 11.40
C PRO A 90 5.37 -40.24 11.40
N ALA A 91 5.89 -40.49 10.20
CA ALA A 91 7.10 -41.29 10.00
C ALA A 91 8.40 -40.46 10.11
N ASP A 92 8.40 -39.20 9.68
CA ASP A 92 9.58 -38.32 9.68
C ASP A 92 9.60 -37.35 10.88
N PRO A 93 10.77 -36.80 11.24
CA PRO A 93 10.89 -35.90 12.40
C PRO A 93 10.05 -34.63 12.33
N VAL A 94 9.83 -34.06 11.13
CA VAL A 94 9.03 -32.83 10.96
C VAL A 94 7.56 -33.14 11.23
N SER A 95 7.03 -34.20 10.61
CA SER A 95 5.65 -34.65 10.82
C SER A 95 5.39 -35.00 12.28
N ARG A 96 6.33 -35.65 12.97
CA ARG A 96 6.16 -35.97 14.41
C ARG A 96 6.04 -34.72 15.26
N TYR A 97 6.87 -33.71 14.98
CA TYR A 97 6.78 -32.44 15.70
C TYR A 97 5.46 -31.72 15.43
N LEU A 98 5.06 -31.62 14.16
CA LEU A 98 3.79 -30.97 13.80
C LEU A 98 2.59 -31.71 14.39
N ALA A 99 2.58 -33.04 14.35
CA ALA A 99 1.53 -33.86 14.92
C ALA A 99 1.30 -33.57 16.41
N ILE A 100 2.34 -33.25 17.18
CA ILE A 100 2.23 -32.86 18.61
C ILE A 100 1.62 -31.46 18.78
N GLN A 101 1.80 -30.58 17.80
CA GLN A 101 1.33 -29.18 17.83
C GLN A 101 -0.09 -29.01 17.26
N LEU A 102 -0.73 -30.08 16.77
CA LEU A 102 -2.07 -30.00 16.21
C LEU A 102 -3.11 -29.67 17.28
N SER A 103 -4.15 -28.95 16.87
CA SER A 103 -5.26 -28.64 17.74
C SER A 103 -6.04 -29.93 18.11
N PRO A 104 -6.77 -29.92 19.24
CA PRO A 104 -7.66 -31.03 19.60
C PRO A 104 -8.70 -31.34 18.51
N ILE A 105 -9.14 -30.31 17.77
CA ILE A 105 -10.10 -30.44 16.67
C ILE A 105 -9.50 -31.27 15.54
N THR A 106 -8.32 -30.89 15.06
CA THR A 106 -7.61 -31.62 13.99
C THR A 106 -7.29 -33.04 14.41
N HIS A 107 -6.88 -33.25 15.66
CA HIS A 107 -6.67 -34.61 16.19
C HIS A 107 -7.94 -35.47 16.18
N GLY A 108 -9.10 -34.90 16.53
CA GLY A 108 -10.38 -35.59 16.46
C GLY A 108 -10.71 -36.01 15.02
N LEU A 109 -10.66 -35.04 14.10
CA LEU A 109 -10.95 -35.26 12.68
C LEU A 109 -9.98 -36.24 12.02
N LEU A 110 -8.68 -36.19 12.37
CA LEU A 110 -7.69 -37.15 11.88
C LEU A 110 -7.90 -38.56 12.42
N ARG A 111 -8.46 -38.75 13.62
CA ARG A 111 -8.76 -40.11 14.13
C ARG A 111 -9.92 -40.75 13.39
N GLU A 112 -10.89 -39.95 12.96
CA GLU A 112 -12.06 -40.41 12.20
C GLU A 112 -11.75 -40.59 10.71
N TYR A 113 -10.71 -39.92 10.21
CA TYR A 113 -10.28 -40.02 8.83
C TYR A 113 -9.72 -41.41 8.50
N THR A 114 -10.28 -42.02 7.45
CA THR A 114 -9.82 -43.30 6.92
C THR A 114 -8.80 -43.08 5.80
N ALA A 115 -7.59 -43.60 5.98
CA ALA A 115 -6.51 -43.44 5.02
C ALA A 115 -6.89 -43.96 3.62
N GLY A 116 -6.68 -43.12 2.59
CA GLY A 116 -6.97 -43.44 1.18
C GLY A 116 -8.23 -42.75 0.63
N GLY A 117 -9.09 -42.18 1.47
CA GLY A 117 -10.19 -41.31 1.05
C GLY A 117 -9.77 -39.85 0.87
N GLU A 118 -10.63 -39.02 0.28
CA GLU A 118 -10.41 -37.57 0.24
C GLU A 118 -10.81 -36.95 1.59
N PRO A 119 -9.94 -36.17 2.27
CA PRO A 119 -10.28 -35.50 3.52
C PRO A 119 -11.47 -34.56 3.36
N SER A 120 -12.35 -34.52 4.37
CA SER A 120 -13.46 -33.57 4.42
C SER A 120 -12.95 -32.12 4.38
N GLN A 121 -13.76 -31.18 3.86
CA GLN A 121 -13.38 -29.76 3.85
C GLN A 121 -13.08 -29.23 5.26
N GLU A 122 -13.76 -29.75 6.28
CA GLU A 122 -13.53 -29.41 7.68
C GLU A 122 -12.14 -29.87 8.16
N LEU A 123 -11.73 -31.11 7.82
CA LEU A 123 -10.39 -31.61 8.14
C LEU A 123 -9.32 -30.83 7.38
N GLN A 124 -9.54 -30.48 6.11
CA GLN A 124 -8.62 -29.63 5.35
C GLN A 124 -8.47 -28.25 6.02
N ALA A 125 -9.57 -27.67 6.53
CA ALA A 125 -9.56 -26.37 7.20
C ALA A 125 -8.74 -26.40 8.48
N ALA A 126 -8.98 -27.43 9.29
CA ALA A 126 -8.29 -27.64 10.55
C ALA A 126 -6.78 -27.85 10.34
N MET A 127 -6.40 -28.63 9.32
CA MET A 127 -4.98 -28.80 8.94
C MET A 127 -4.33 -27.48 8.49
N VAL A 128 -5.03 -26.68 7.67
CA VAL A 128 -4.53 -25.35 7.25
C VAL A 128 -4.36 -24.41 8.45
N GLU A 129 -5.30 -24.43 9.39
CA GLU A 129 -5.22 -23.60 10.60
C GLU A 129 -4.01 -24.00 11.47
N ASP A 130 -3.79 -25.29 11.69
CA ASP A 130 -2.64 -25.78 12.46
C ASP A 130 -1.30 -25.53 11.75
N LEU A 131 -1.25 -25.68 10.42
CA LEU A 131 -0.07 -25.30 9.65
C LEU A 131 0.25 -23.82 9.80
N ASN A 132 -0.78 -22.95 9.77
CA ASN A 132 -0.64 -21.52 9.99
C ASN A 132 -0.19 -21.18 11.42
N HIS A 133 -0.66 -21.92 12.43
CA HIS A 133 -0.15 -21.79 13.78
C HIS A 133 1.33 -22.18 13.85
N ALA A 134 1.73 -23.28 13.19
CA ALA A 134 3.11 -23.73 13.11
C ALA A 134 4.06 -22.68 12.49
N LEU A 135 3.56 -21.82 11.60
CA LEU A 135 4.34 -20.70 11.04
C LEU A 135 4.82 -19.70 12.09
N THR A 136 4.14 -19.59 13.23
CA THR A 136 4.50 -18.66 14.30
C THR A 136 5.45 -19.23 15.34
N LEU A 137 5.75 -20.53 15.27
CA LEU A 137 6.60 -21.21 16.26
C LEU A 137 8.07 -20.88 16.04
N THR A 138 8.76 -20.46 17.10
CA THR A 138 10.21 -20.21 17.07
C THR A 138 11.00 -21.51 16.99
N GLU A 139 10.49 -22.59 17.58
CA GLU A 139 11.17 -23.88 17.68
C GLU A 139 10.87 -24.82 16.50
N LEU A 140 10.32 -24.31 15.39
CA LEU A 140 9.97 -25.15 14.23
C LEU A 140 11.21 -25.77 13.58
N TYR A 141 12.37 -25.10 13.62
CA TYR A 141 13.61 -25.63 13.05
C TYR A 141 14.51 -26.26 14.10
N SER A 142 15.03 -27.46 13.81
CA SER A 142 16.23 -27.99 14.45
C SER A 142 17.06 -28.77 13.42
N ALA A 143 18.37 -28.85 13.63
CA ALA A 143 19.27 -29.54 12.71
C ALA A 143 18.93 -31.03 12.56
N GLU A 144 18.48 -31.67 13.65
CA GLU A 144 18.04 -33.07 13.63
C GLU A 144 16.70 -33.23 12.91
N ARG A 145 15.76 -32.31 13.13
CA ARG A 145 14.41 -32.40 12.55
C ARG A 145 14.42 -32.23 11.03
N PHE A 146 15.30 -31.36 10.54
CA PHE A 146 15.46 -31.11 9.10
C PHE A 146 16.64 -31.89 8.49
N ALA A 147 17.18 -32.89 9.20
CA ALA A 147 18.24 -33.73 8.67
C ALA A 147 17.78 -34.44 7.38
N GLY A 148 18.54 -34.28 6.29
CA GLY A 148 18.22 -34.85 4.98
C GLY A 148 17.31 -34.00 4.09
N ILE A 149 16.81 -32.86 4.59
CA ILE A 149 16.06 -31.90 3.76
C ILE A 149 17.04 -30.87 3.18
N ALA A 150 17.10 -30.78 1.85
CA ALA A 150 17.97 -29.83 1.15
C ALA A 150 17.46 -28.38 1.30
N LEU A 151 17.92 -27.68 2.33
CA LEU A 151 17.61 -26.28 2.58
C LEU A 151 18.59 -25.34 1.88
N LYS A 152 18.11 -24.16 1.47
CA LYS A 152 19.01 -23.09 1.01
C LYS A 152 19.80 -22.55 2.22
N PRO A 153 21.12 -22.30 2.10
CA PRO A 153 21.95 -21.85 3.23
C PRO A 153 21.40 -20.61 3.94
N LYS A 154 20.80 -19.68 3.18
CA LYS A 154 20.21 -18.46 3.73
C LYS A 154 18.97 -18.71 4.60
N ILE A 155 18.11 -19.67 4.21
CA ILE A 155 16.91 -20.04 4.99
C ILE A 155 17.34 -20.74 6.27
N GLU A 156 18.29 -21.65 6.17
CA GLU A 156 18.82 -22.37 7.32
C GLU A 156 19.46 -21.44 8.36
N ALA A 157 20.28 -20.48 7.90
CA ALA A 157 20.90 -19.48 8.79
C ALA A 157 19.86 -18.60 9.52
N LYS A 158 18.75 -18.25 8.86
CA LYS A 158 17.63 -17.53 9.48
C LYS A 158 16.88 -18.41 10.47
N ALA A 159 16.57 -19.64 10.08
CA ALA A 159 15.85 -20.60 10.90
C ALA A 159 16.59 -20.93 12.21
N ARG A 160 17.92 -21.00 12.18
CA ARG A 160 18.77 -21.14 13.38
C ARG A 160 18.67 -19.97 14.37
N ASN A 161 18.22 -18.80 13.91
CA ASN A 161 18.07 -17.58 14.70
C ASN A 161 16.60 -17.13 14.81
N SER A 162 15.66 -18.07 14.71
CA SER A 162 14.21 -17.83 14.67
C SER A 162 13.69 -16.92 15.81
N SER A 163 14.24 -17.06 17.02
CA SER A 163 13.85 -16.25 18.19
C SER A 163 14.18 -14.75 18.07
N ARG A 164 15.05 -14.37 17.14
CA ARG A 164 15.41 -12.96 16.87
C ARG A 164 14.71 -12.38 15.65
N LEU A 165 13.96 -13.20 14.91
CA LEU A 165 13.25 -12.75 13.71
C LEU A 165 12.01 -11.94 14.08
N LYS A 166 11.67 -10.97 13.22
CA LYS A 166 10.37 -10.32 13.30
C LYS A 166 9.27 -11.33 12.97
N PRO A 167 8.02 -11.17 13.47
CA PRO A 167 6.93 -12.11 13.19
C PRO A 167 6.70 -12.38 11.69
N GLU A 168 6.77 -11.35 10.85
CA GLU A 168 6.63 -11.44 9.39
C GLU A 168 7.80 -12.23 8.74
N GLU A 169 9.00 -12.15 9.30
CA GLU A 169 10.18 -12.88 8.81
C GLU A 169 10.17 -14.33 9.27
N LEU A 170 9.71 -14.58 10.51
CA LEU A 170 9.56 -15.90 11.08
C LEU A 170 8.56 -16.73 10.29
N THR A 171 7.37 -16.19 10.05
CA THR A 171 6.31 -16.86 9.27
C THR A 171 6.76 -17.21 7.86
N ASN A 172 7.43 -16.28 7.16
CA ASN A 172 7.99 -16.54 5.83
C ASN A 172 9.09 -17.61 5.84
N THR A 173 9.96 -17.60 6.85
CA THR A 173 11.03 -18.58 7.00
C THR A 173 10.45 -19.97 7.27
N ASN A 174 9.51 -20.06 8.22
CA ASN A 174 8.82 -21.29 8.58
C ASN A 174 7.98 -21.85 7.43
N ARG A 175 7.34 -20.99 6.64
CA ARG A 175 6.61 -21.38 5.43
C ARG A 175 7.54 -22.06 4.44
N ALA A 176 8.71 -21.46 4.18
CA ALA A 176 9.70 -22.03 3.28
C ALA A 176 10.31 -23.35 3.79
N LEU A 177 10.41 -23.53 5.11
CA LEU A 177 10.82 -24.80 5.71
C LEU A 177 9.78 -25.89 5.47
N LEU A 178 8.49 -25.59 5.71
CA LEU A 178 7.39 -26.54 5.52
C LEU A 178 7.19 -26.93 4.05
N GLU A 179 7.25 -25.96 3.12
CA GLU A 179 7.23 -26.24 1.67
C GLU A 179 8.38 -27.18 1.24
N LYS A 180 9.52 -27.14 1.94
CA LYS A 180 10.65 -28.04 1.69
C LYS A 180 10.53 -29.40 2.37
N ALA A 181 9.87 -29.47 3.52
CA ALA A 181 9.59 -30.73 4.21
C ALA A 181 8.48 -31.54 3.52
N TYR A 182 7.53 -30.87 2.86
CA TYR A 182 6.37 -31.47 2.21
C TYR A 182 6.27 -31.07 0.72
N PRO A 183 7.27 -31.40 -0.12
CA PRO A 183 7.35 -30.90 -1.49
C PRO A 183 6.28 -31.49 -2.43
N HIS A 184 5.59 -32.57 -2.03
CA HIS A 184 4.53 -33.21 -2.82
C HIS A 184 3.13 -32.84 -2.33
N GLU A 185 3.02 -32.52 -1.04
CA GLU A 185 1.76 -32.22 -0.39
C GLU A 185 1.43 -30.74 -0.36
N LEU A 186 2.45 -29.88 -0.25
CA LEU A 186 2.31 -28.43 -0.18
C LEU A 186 2.87 -27.78 -1.44
N ASP A 187 2.08 -26.90 -2.04
CA ASP A 187 2.53 -26.05 -3.14
C ASP A 187 2.87 -24.63 -2.64
N SER A 188 3.70 -23.95 -3.41
CA SER A 188 4.00 -22.55 -3.20
C SER A 188 2.88 -21.71 -3.82
N ASN A 189 2.05 -21.06 -3.00
CA ASN A 189 0.98 -20.16 -3.44
C ASN A 189 1.49 -18.85 -4.08
N GLN A 190 2.71 -18.87 -4.61
CA GLN A 190 3.35 -17.70 -5.17
C GLN A 190 2.53 -17.19 -6.35
N GLN A 191 2.06 -18.08 -7.23
CA GLN A 191 1.31 -17.68 -8.42
C GLN A 191 -0.05 -17.08 -8.07
N ALA A 192 -0.87 -17.71 -7.22
CA ALA A 192 -2.18 -17.16 -6.89
C ALA A 192 -2.04 -15.84 -6.10
N PHE A 193 -1.02 -15.71 -5.25
CA PHE A 193 -0.75 -14.44 -4.58
C PHE A 193 -0.31 -13.32 -5.55
N GLN A 194 0.46 -13.65 -6.60
CA GLN A 194 0.73 -12.67 -7.67
C GLN A 194 -0.56 -12.21 -8.37
N VAL A 195 -1.54 -13.11 -8.57
CA VAL A 195 -2.87 -12.76 -9.12
C VAL A 195 -3.63 -11.83 -8.17
N VAL A 196 -3.54 -12.04 -6.85
CA VAL A 196 -4.10 -11.12 -5.85
C VAL A 196 -3.51 -9.73 -5.98
N ILE A 197 -2.18 -9.61 -6.02
CA ILE A 197 -1.50 -8.33 -6.18
C ILE A 197 -1.93 -7.67 -7.50
N LEU A 198 -1.91 -8.42 -8.60
CA LEU A 198 -2.32 -7.92 -9.91
C LEU A 198 -3.77 -7.39 -9.90
N ALA A 199 -4.71 -8.17 -9.38
CA ALA A 199 -6.11 -7.79 -9.28
C ALA A 199 -6.30 -6.54 -8.42
N GLY A 200 -5.55 -6.43 -7.32
CA GLY A 200 -5.55 -5.24 -6.47
C GLY A 200 -5.08 -3.99 -7.20
N ILE A 201 -3.99 -4.07 -7.97
CA ILE A 201 -3.50 -2.95 -8.79
C ILE A 201 -4.53 -2.59 -9.88
N LEU A 202 -5.10 -3.58 -10.57
CA LEU A 202 -6.10 -3.35 -11.60
C LEU A 202 -7.34 -2.64 -11.04
N GLY A 203 -7.83 -3.07 -9.86
CA GLY A 203 -8.91 -2.40 -9.16
C GLY A 203 -8.60 -0.93 -8.85
N ALA A 204 -7.38 -0.66 -8.37
CA ALA A 204 -6.92 0.69 -8.10
C ALA A 204 -6.81 1.55 -9.37
N ILE A 205 -6.24 1.00 -10.45
CA ILE A 205 -6.12 1.65 -11.76
C ILE A 205 -7.51 2.03 -12.30
N VAL A 206 -8.41 1.05 -12.37
CA VAL A 206 -9.75 1.24 -12.93
C VAL A 206 -10.50 2.29 -12.13
N TRP A 207 -10.45 2.23 -10.79
CA TRP A 207 -11.09 3.23 -9.95
C TRP A 207 -10.50 4.63 -10.15
N ASN A 208 -9.17 4.77 -10.16
CA ASN A 208 -8.49 6.04 -10.40
C ASN A 208 -8.87 6.65 -11.77
N LEU A 209 -9.01 5.82 -12.81
CA LEU A 209 -9.45 6.28 -14.14
C LEU A 209 -10.92 6.72 -14.14
N ILE A 210 -11.79 6.02 -13.40
CA ILE A 210 -13.19 6.41 -13.21
C ILE A 210 -13.26 7.77 -12.52
N THR A 211 -12.57 7.95 -11.39
CA THR A 211 -12.60 9.22 -10.64
C THR A 211 -12.00 10.35 -11.44
N TRP A 212 -10.93 10.09 -12.19
CA TRP A 212 -10.36 11.05 -13.14
C TRP A 212 -11.34 11.46 -14.24
N LYS A 213 -12.06 10.50 -14.83
CA LYS A 213 -13.04 10.76 -15.90
C LYS A 213 -14.12 11.73 -15.42
N TYR A 214 -14.59 11.57 -14.19
CA TYR A 214 -15.60 12.43 -13.57
C TYR A 214 -15.02 13.66 -12.85
N GLY A 215 -13.70 13.82 -12.82
CA GLY A 215 -13.04 14.94 -12.15
C GLY A 215 -13.21 14.93 -10.63
N ILE A 216 -13.44 13.75 -10.03
CA ILE A 216 -13.60 13.58 -8.59
C ILE A 216 -12.20 13.51 -7.96
N PRO A 217 -11.85 14.39 -7.01
CA PRO A 217 -10.57 14.34 -6.31
C PRO A 217 -10.53 13.13 -5.36
N SER A 218 -10.08 12.01 -5.91
CA SER A 218 -9.92 10.74 -5.21
C SER A 218 -8.50 10.56 -4.65
N SER A 219 -8.34 9.56 -3.78
CA SER A 219 -7.06 9.15 -3.21
C SER A 219 -6.58 7.86 -3.86
N SER A 220 -5.49 7.93 -4.60
CA SER A 220 -4.79 6.77 -5.16
C SER A 220 -4.34 5.79 -4.06
N SER A 221 -4.02 6.29 -2.86
CA SER A 221 -3.69 5.45 -1.70
C SER A 221 -4.88 4.58 -1.27
N HIS A 222 -6.08 5.16 -1.14
CA HIS A 222 -7.28 4.40 -0.77
C HIS A 222 -7.66 3.40 -1.84
N ALA A 223 -7.54 3.78 -3.11
CA ALA A 223 -7.84 2.90 -4.22
C ALA A 223 -6.91 1.68 -4.20
N LEU A 224 -5.61 1.88 -3.96
CA LEU A 224 -4.64 0.80 -3.84
C LEU A 224 -4.91 -0.12 -2.65
N ILE A 225 -5.05 0.45 -1.45
CA ILE A 225 -5.27 -0.34 -0.24
C ILE A 225 -6.60 -1.09 -0.32
N GLY A 226 -7.66 -0.41 -0.77
CA GLY A 226 -8.96 -1.02 -1.01
C GLY A 226 -8.88 -2.15 -2.03
N GLY A 227 -8.17 -1.94 -3.15
CA GLY A 227 -7.94 -2.95 -4.17
C GLY A 227 -7.20 -4.18 -3.64
N LEU A 228 -6.08 -3.98 -2.93
CA LEU A 228 -5.31 -5.07 -2.33
C LEU A 228 -6.13 -5.85 -1.29
N CYS A 229 -6.86 -5.17 -0.41
CA CYS A 229 -7.72 -5.81 0.57
C CYS A 229 -8.86 -6.58 -0.11
N GLY A 230 -9.52 -5.99 -1.12
CA GLY A 230 -10.61 -6.65 -1.85
C GLY A 230 -10.17 -7.92 -2.56
N ALA A 231 -9.03 -7.88 -3.26
CA ALA A 231 -8.45 -9.05 -3.91
C ALA A 231 -8.00 -10.12 -2.89
N ALA A 232 -7.42 -9.72 -1.76
CA ALA A 232 -6.99 -10.67 -0.74
C ALA A 232 -8.16 -11.35 -0.03
N ILE A 233 -9.25 -10.60 0.23
CA ILE A 233 -10.46 -11.14 0.89
C ILE A 233 -11.14 -12.17 0.00
N ILE A 234 -11.27 -11.92 -1.31
CA ILE A 234 -11.89 -12.90 -2.22
C ILE A 234 -11.00 -14.15 -2.40
N HIS A 235 -9.68 -13.99 -2.35
CA HIS A 235 -8.74 -15.11 -2.48
C HIS A 235 -8.69 -16.01 -1.24
N GLY A 236 -8.53 -15.42 -0.06
CA GLY A 236 -8.22 -16.17 1.16
C GLY A 236 -8.98 -15.72 2.40
N GLY A 237 -10.10 -15.03 2.21
CA GLY A 237 -10.97 -14.55 3.28
C GLY A 237 -10.39 -13.39 4.09
N LEU A 238 -11.15 -12.98 5.12
CA LEU A 238 -10.75 -11.90 6.04
C LEU A 238 -9.37 -12.10 6.70
N PRO A 239 -8.94 -13.32 7.09
CA PRO A 239 -7.64 -13.52 7.74
C PRO A 239 -6.41 -13.24 6.85
N SER A 240 -6.58 -13.17 5.52
CA SER A 240 -5.49 -12.86 4.60
C SER A 240 -5.05 -11.40 4.63
N VAL A 241 -5.90 -10.53 5.22
CA VAL A 241 -5.61 -9.13 5.45
C VAL A 241 -5.06 -8.95 6.86
N LEU A 242 -3.91 -8.29 6.99
CA LEU A 242 -3.30 -7.97 8.28
C LEU A 242 -4.03 -6.79 8.91
N TRP A 243 -5.20 -7.03 9.54
CA TRP A 243 -6.06 -5.97 10.09
C TRP A 243 -5.35 -5.02 11.06
N HIS A 244 -4.48 -5.55 11.92
CA HIS A 244 -3.66 -4.71 12.80
C HIS A 244 -2.75 -3.77 12.01
N GLY A 245 -2.11 -4.28 10.95
CA GLY A 245 -1.31 -3.49 10.03
C GLY A 245 -2.14 -2.46 9.27
N ILE A 246 -3.30 -2.84 8.72
CA ILE A 246 -4.23 -1.93 8.04
C ILE A 246 -4.68 -0.81 8.97
N VAL A 247 -5.09 -1.11 10.21
CA VAL A 247 -5.58 -0.07 11.12
C VAL A 247 -4.44 0.87 11.53
N HIS A 248 -3.32 0.33 12.03
CA HIS A 248 -2.27 1.15 12.63
C HIS A 248 -1.32 1.80 11.62
N LYS A 249 -0.98 1.08 10.54
CA LYS A 249 -0.02 1.57 9.54
C LYS A 249 -0.71 2.34 8.41
N VAL A 250 -2.02 2.14 8.20
CA VAL A 250 -2.76 2.78 7.10
C VAL A 250 -3.89 3.66 7.60
N LEU A 251 -4.96 3.10 8.17
CA LEU A 251 -6.21 3.80 8.44
C LEU A 251 -6.04 4.99 9.40
N ILE A 252 -5.26 4.82 10.46
CA ILE A 252 -4.97 5.91 11.42
C ILE A 252 -4.23 7.08 10.72
N PRO A 253 -3.07 6.88 10.05
CA PRO A 253 -2.43 7.95 9.27
C PRO A 253 -3.34 8.55 8.19
N LEU A 254 -4.19 7.74 7.58
CA LEU A 254 -5.06 8.13 6.48
C LEU A 254 -6.16 9.12 6.91
N VAL A 255 -6.74 8.91 8.09
CA VAL A 255 -7.75 9.78 8.70
C VAL A 255 -7.10 10.92 9.50
N GLY A 256 -5.93 10.68 10.11
CA GLY A 256 -5.22 11.66 10.92
C GLY A 256 -4.49 12.73 10.11
N SER A 257 -3.90 12.36 8.97
CA SER A 257 -3.10 13.29 8.15
C SER A 257 -3.87 14.50 7.58
N PRO A 258 -5.16 14.39 7.18
CA PRO A 258 -5.93 15.54 6.73
C PRO A 258 -6.30 16.48 7.87
N ALA A 259 -6.56 15.93 9.07
CA ALA A 259 -6.80 16.71 10.28
C ALA A 259 -5.53 17.48 10.70
N MET A 260 -4.37 16.82 10.64
CA MET A 260 -3.08 17.49 10.83
C MET A 260 -2.83 18.57 9.78
N GLY A 261 -3.16 18.29 8.51
CA GLY A 261 -3.11 19.27 7.44
C GLY A 261 -3.97 20.50 7.74
N PHE A 262 -5.20 20.29 8.21
CA PHE A 262 -6.12 21.35 8.62
C PHE A 262 -5.56 22.18 9.78
N ILE A 263 -5.14 21.53 10.86
CA ILE A 263 -4.60 22.21 12.06
C ILE A 263 -3.38 23.04 11.68
N LEU A 264 -2.42 22.44 10.97
CA LEU A 264 -1.18 23.11 10.62
C LEU A 264 -1.42 24.25 9.63
N GLY A 265 -2.34 24.07 8.66
CA GLY A 265 -2.76 25.12 7.73
C GLY A 265 -3.42 26.30 8.46
N PHE A 266 -4.30 26.01 9.42
CA PHE A 266 -4.97 27.02 10.23
C PHE A 266 -3.98 27.81 11.08
N LEU A 267 -3.08 27.12 11.79
CA LEU A 267 -2.08 27.74 12.66
C LEU A 267 -1.08 28.57 11.87
N LEU A 268 -0.53 28.02 10.78
CA LEU A 268 0.44 28.72 9.94
C LEU A 268 -0.17 29.99 9.35
N MET A 269 -1.40 29.90 8.84
CA MET A 269 -2.09 31.08 8.31
C MET A 269 -2.41 32.10 9.41
N GLY A 270 -2.79 31.65 10.61
CA GLY A 270 -2.97 32.53 11.78
C GLY A 270 -1.70 33.28 12.18
N VAL A 271 -0.55 32.60 12.15
CA VAL A 271 0.77 33.23 12.39
C VAL A 271 1.08 34.25 11.31
N ILE A 272 0.89 33.92 10.03
CA ILE A 272 1.12 34.85 8.91
C ILE A 272 0.24 36.09 9.04
N PHE A 273 -1.05 35.92 9.36
CA PHE A 273 -1.95 37.05 9.58
C PHE A 273 -1.49 37.94 10.72
N LYS A 274 -1.11 37.36 11.86
CA LYS A 274 -0.71 38.12 13.04
C LYS A 274 0.60 38.88 12.80
N THR A 275 1.58 38.26 12.17
CA THR A 275 2.91 38.86 11.97
C THR A 275 2.92 39.90 10.86
N LEU A 276 2.07 39.76 9.84
CA LEU A 276 2.02 40.65 8.69
C LEU A 276 0.79 41.57 8.66
N ALA A 277 0.03 41.65 9.75
CA ALA A 277 -1.19 42.47 9.86
C ALA A 277 -0.96 43.94 9.49
N GLN A 278 0.22 44.48 9.80
CA GLN A 278 0.59 45.88 9.57
C GLN A 278 1.26 46.12 8.20
N VAL A 279 1.49 45.07 7.41
CA VAL A 279 2.16 45.18 6.11
C VAL A 279 1.12 45.37 5.01
N HIS A 280 1.35 46.36 4.14
CA HIS A 280 0.43 46.64 3.04
C HIS A 280 0.17 45.38 2.17
N PRO A 281 -1.09 45.02 1.86
CA PRO A 281 -1.44 43.78 1.16
C PRO A 281 -0.70 43.55 -0.16
N GLY A 282 -0.41 44.62 -0.90
CA GLY A 282 0.38 44.54 -2.15
C GLY A 282 1.81 44.01 -1.95
N ARG A 283 2.49 44.41 -0.86
CA ARG A 283 3.84 43.92 -0.55
C ARG A 283 3.81 42.46 -0.07
N VAL A 284 2.82 42.11 0.76
CA VAL A 284 2.57 40.73 1.17
C VAL A 284 2.38 39.86 -0.06
N SER A 285 1.43 40.22 -0.93
CA SER A 285 1.18 39.44 -2.14
C SER A 285 2.43 39.33 -3.02
N ALA A 286 3.22 40.39 -3.20
CA ALA A 286 4.43 40.35 -4.01
C ALA A 286 5.47 39.36 -3.45
N SER A 287 5.75 39.41 -2.14
CA SER A 287 6.70 38.50 -1.49
C SER A 287 6.23 37.05 -1.51
N PHE A 288 4.95 36.80 -1.23
CA PHE A 288 4.39 35.45 -1.22
C PHE A 288 4.29 34.82 -2.61
N ARG A 289 4.32 35.60 -3.70
CA ARG A 289 4.47 35.01 -5.04
C ARG A 289 5.79 34.23 -5.16
N TYR A 290 6.89 34.75 -4.61
CA TYR A 290 8.18 34.05 -4.64
C TYR A 290 8.21 32.89 -3.65
N LEU A 291 7.72 33.10 -2.42
CA LEU A 291 7.67 32.04 -1.42
C LEU A 291 6.78 30.86 -1.86
N GLN A 292 5.67 31.13 -2.57
CA GLN A 292 4.80 30.08 -3.07
C GLN A 292 5.52 29.17 -4.08
N ILE A 293 6.47 29.69 -4.87
CA ILE A 293 7.25 28.83 -5.79
C ILE A 293 8.06 27.80 -4.98
N ILE A 294 8.65 28.24 -3.86
CA ILE A 294 9.44 27.37 -2.98
C ILE A 294 8.52 26.34 -2.30
N SER A 295 7.39 26.75 -1.73
CA SER A 295 6.46 25.81 -1.10
C SER A 295 5.85 24.83 -2.10
N ALA A 296 5.53 25.24 -3.32
CA ALA A 296 5.05 24.35 -4.38
C ALA A 296 6.13 23.36 -4.81
N ALA A 297 7.40 23.79 -4.86
CA ALA A 297 8.53 22.91 -5.09
C ALA A 297 8.68 21.86 -3.96
N THR A 298 8.63 22.29 -2.70
CA THR A 298 8.71 21.37 -1.54
C THR A 298 7.51 20.42 -1.51
N MET A 299 6.30 20.90 -1.85
CA MET A 299 5.11 20.06 -1.97
C MET A 299 5.28 19.01 -3.07
N ALA A 300 5.81 19.38 -4.25
CA ALA A 300 6.11 18.40 -5.30
C ALA A 300 7.18 17.39 -4.87
N PHE A 301 8.25 17.82 -4.22
CA PHE A 301 9.28 16.91 -3.70
C PHE A 301 8.69 15.91 -2.69
N THR A 302 7.91 16.40 -1.72
CA THR A 302 7.29 15.55 -0.68
C THR A 302 6.14 14.69 -1.22
N HIS A 303 5.46 15.14 -2.29
CA HIS A 303 4.53 14.32 -3.05
C HIS A 303 5.24 13.10 -3.64
N GLY A 304 6.38 13.31 -4.32
CA GLY A 304 7.15 12.19 -4.85
C GLY A 304 7.75 11.27 -3.79
N LEU A 305 8.14 11.84 -2.65
CA LEU A 305 8.60 11.11 -1.48
C LEU A 305 7.52 10.15 -0.93
N ASN A 306 6.24 10.43 -1.11
CA ASN A 306 5.16 9.57 -0.60
C ASN A 306 4.56 8.65 -1.68
N ASP A 307 4.30 9.20 -2.87
CA ASP A 307 3.41 8.56 -3.83
C ASP A 307 4.11 7.49 -4.68
N ALA A 308 5.34 7.73 -5.14
CA ALA A 308 6.11 6.71 -5.86
C ALA A 308 6.40 5.48 -4.99
N GLN A 309 6.48 5.67 -3.66
CA GLN A 309 6.70 4.57 -2.73
C GLN A 309 5.56 3.56 -2.71
N LYS A 310 4.35 3.93 -3.14
CA LYS A 310 3.21 3.01 -3.22
C LYS A 310 3.47 1.92 -4.23
N SER A 311 3.86 2.33 -5.44
CA SER A 311 4.19 1.42 -6.54
C SER A 311 5.46 0.61 -6.23
N MET A 312 6.46 1.24 -5.60
CA MET A 312 7.64 0.52 -5.10
C MET A 312 7.27 -0.57 -4.10
N GLY A 313 6.35 -0.29 -3.17
CA GLY A 313 5.89 -1.23 -2.16
C GLY A 313 5.15 -2.43 -2.76
N ILE A 314 4.30 -2.19 -3.77
CA ILE A 314 3.60 -3.25 -4.49
C ILE A 314 4.58 -4.16 -5.23
N ILE A 315 5.52 -3.58 -5.98
CA ILE A 315 6.53 -4.36 -6.72
C ILE A 315 7.38 -5.15 -5.72
N THR A 316 7.75 -4.55 -4.59
CA THR A 316 8.52 -5.23 -3.54
C THR A 316 7.71 -6.38 -2.92
N MET A 317 6.42 -6.18 -2.65
CA MET A 317 5.51 -7.25 -2.22
C MET A 317 5.47 -8.41 -3.22
N ALA A 318 5.40 -8.09 -4.52
CA ALA A 318 5.43 -9.06 -5.59
C ALA A 318 6.75 -9.84 -5.63
N LEU A 319 7.89 -9.17 -5.43
CA LEU A 319 9.20 -9.83 -5.39
C LEU A 319 9.38 -10.71 -4.14
N VAL A 320 8.86 -10.29 -2.99
CA VAL A 320 8.89 -11.06 -1.73
C VAL A 320 8.01 -12.30 -1.84
N SER A 321 6.77 -12.14 -2.33
CA SER A 321 5.85 -13.27 -2.52
C SER A 321 6.33 -14.25 -3.58
N ALA A 322 7.04 -13.79 -4.63
CA ALA A 322 7.72 -14.65 -5.60
C ALA A 322 9.04 -15.27 -5.09
N ARG A 323 9.40 -15.06 -3.81
CA ARG A 323 10.64 -15.55 -3.17
C ARG A 323 11.93 -15.13 -3.88
N MET A 324 11.90 -14.06 -4.68
CA MET A 324 13.08 -13.51 -5.36
C MET A 324 13.94 -12.69 -4.41
N ILE A 325 13.29 -12.02 -3.45
CA ILE A 325 13.96 -11.33 -2.35
C ILE A 325 13.43 -11.87 -1.01
N PRO A 326 14.31 -12.09 -0.02
CA PRO A 326 13.91 -12.71 1.25
C PRO A 326 13.42 -11.71 2.30
N GLU A 327 13.58 -10.42 2.03
CA GLU A 327 13.19 -9.31 2.90
C GLU A 327 12.61 -8.19 2.02
N PRO A 328 11.71 -7.36 2.56
CA PRO A 328 11.06 -6.26 1.83
C PRO A 328 12.02 -5.08 1.59
N VAL A 329 13.26 -5.35 1.18
CA VAL A 329 14.21 -4.31 0.75
C VAL A 329 13.87 -3.90 -0.67
N VAL A 330 13.61 -2.61 -0.89
CA VAL A 330 13.24 -2.09 -2.21
C VAL A 330 14.49 -2.05 -3.12
N PRO A 331 14.53 -2.80 -4.23
CA PRO A 331 15.67 -2.78 -5.14
C PRO A 331 15.81 -1.43 -5.85
N THR A 332 17.04 -1.01 -6.15
CA THR A 332 17.33 0.27 -6.81
C THR A 332 16.64 0.43 -8.16
N TRP A 333 16.51 -0.65 -8.94
CA TRP A 333 15.80 -0.61 -10.22
C TRP A 333 14.29 -0.34 -10.03
N VAL A 334 13.69 -0.80 -8.94
CA VAL A 334 12.29 -0.51 -8.58
C VAL A 334 12.17 0.97 -8.25
N VAL A 335 13.09 1.50 -7.45
CA VAL A 335 13.12 2.93 -7.10
C VAL A 335 13.21 3.79 -8.37
N LEU A 336 14.17 3.50 -9.25
CA LEU A 336 14.39 4.26 -10.48
C LEU A 336 13.22 4.15 -11.46
N SER A 337 12.67 2.94 -11.65
CA SER A 337 11.55 2.73 -12.58
C SER A 337 10.27 3.44 -12.12
N CYS A 338 9.91 3.35 -10.84
CA CYS A 338 8.79 4.11 -10.26
C CYS A 338 9.04 5.62 -10.32
N ALA A 339 10.23 6.10 -9.96
CA ALA A 339 10.56 7.52 -10.04
C ALA A 339 10.38 8.07 -11.46
N VAL A 340 10.83 7.34 -12.49
CA VAL A 340 10.63 7.71 -13.90
C VAL A 340 9.15 7.66 -14.27
N ALA A 341 8.42 6.60 -13.92
CA ALA A 341 7.02 6.44 -14.24
C ALA A 341 6.17 7.58 -13.66
N MET A 342 6.36 7.92 -12.38
CA MET A 342 5.68 9.04 -11.72
C MET A 342 6.05 10.39 -12.36
N ALA A 343 7.32 10.62 -12.70
CA ALA A 343 7.75 11.86 -13.35
C ALA A 343 7.12 12.02 -14.74
N LEU A 344 7.09 10.95 -15.53
CA LEU A 344 6.43 10.92 -16.85
C LEU A 344 4.92 11.14 -16.72
N GLY A 345 4.26 10.49 -15.77
CA GLY A 345 2.85 10.73 -15.47
C GLY A 345 2.59 12.20 -15.12
N THR A 346 3.42 12.76 -14.25
CA THR A 346 3.34 14.18 -13.86
C THR A 346 3.48 15.12 -15.06
N SER A 347 4.34 14.76 -16.02
CA SER A 347 4.61 15.57 -17.22
C SER A 347 3.40 15.70 -18.16
N VAL A 348 2.51 14.70 -18.20
CA VAL A 348 1.28 14.73 -19.02
C VAL A 348 0.23 15.68 -18.44
N GLY A 349 0.20 15.79 -17.11
CA GLY A 349 -0.64 16.74 -16.39
C GLY A 349 -2.10 16.29 -16.20
N GLY A 350 -2.64 16.57 -15.01
CA GLY A 350 -3.99 16.21 -14.59
C GLY A 350 -5.04 17.29 -14.80
N TRP A 351 -5.15 17.87 -16.00
CA TRP A 351 -5.92 19.11 -16.25
C TRP A 351 -7.38 19.08 -15.77
N ARG A 352 -8.06 17.93 -15.87
CA ARG A 352 -9.44 17.77 -15.36
C ARG A 352 -9.50 17.94 -13.84
N ILE A 353 -8.54 17.38 -13.11
CA ILE A 353 -8.44 17.48 -11.65
C ILE A 353 -7.95 18.87 -11.23
N ILE A 354 -6.94 19.42 -11.93
CA ILE A 354 -6.41 20.77 -11.68
C ILE A 354 -7.53 21.82 -11.75
N LYS A 355 -8.40 21.74 -12.76
CA LYS A 355 -9.55 22.65 -12.89
C LYS A 355 -10.52 22.53 -11.71
N THR A 356 -10.74 21.32 -11.21
CA THR A 356 -11.67 21.05 -10.11
C THR A 356 -11.12 21.54 -8.77
N MET A 357 -9.85 21.23 -8.43
CA MET A 357 -9.25 21.63 -7.15
C MET A 357 -8.98 23.14 -7.06
N GLY A 358 -8.50 23.78 -8.14
CA GLY A 358 -8.06 25.18 -8.10
C GLY A 358 -9.18 26.23 -8.06
N HIS A 359 -10.40 25.92 -8.53
CA HIS A 359 -11.48 26.92 -8.63
C HIS A 359 -12.70 26.61 -7.76
N LYS A 360 -12.95 25.35 -7.39
CA LYS A 360 -14.20 24.98 -6.70
C LYS A 360 -14.12 25.08 -5.18
N ILE A 361 -12.93 25.05 -4.59
CA ILE A 361 -12.73 24.93 -3.14
C ILE A 361 -12.66 26.30 -2.47
N ILE A 362 -11.60 27.09 -2.74
CA ILE A 362 -11.39 28.45 -2.18
C ILE A 362 -10.74 29.33 -3.26
N ARG A 363 -11.06 30.62 -3.30
CA ARG A 363 -10.29 31.59 -4.10
C ARG A 363 -8.93 31.82 -3.42
N LEU A 364 -7.89 31.19 -3.96
CA LEU A 364 -6.55 31.25 -3.39
C LEU A 364 -5.82 32.52 -3.86
N GLU A 365 -5.07 33.11 -2.94
CA GLU A 365 -4.07 34.14 -3.19
C GLU A 365 -2.71 33.50 -2.88
N PRO A 366 -1.58 34.07 -3.34
CA PRO A 366 -0.27 33.45 -3.14
C PRO A 366 0.05 33.08 -1.70
N VAL A 367 -0.38 33.91 -0.74
CA VAL A 367 -0.20 33.65 0.70
C VAL A 367 -0.96 32.40 1.19
N HIS A 368 -2.18 32.17 0.69
CA HIS A 368 -2.96 30.98 1.04
C HIS A 368 -2.35 29.72 0.42
N GLY A 369 -1.91 29.83 -0.84
CA GLY A 369 -1.24 28.73 -1.53
C GLY A 369 0.04 28.33 -0.79
N PHE A 370 0.87 29.32 -0.43
CA PHE A 370 2.08 29.08 0.37
C PHE A 370 1.78 28.38 1.70
N ALA A 371 0.80 28.88 2.46
CA ALA A 371 0.45 28.29 3.74
C ALA A 371 -0.05 26.83 3.57
N ALA A 372 -0.95 26.59 2.61
CA ALA A 372 -1.51 25.25 2.39
C ALA A 372 -0.45 24.24 1.91
N GLU A 373 0.39 24.62 0.94
CA GLU A 373 1.46 23.79 0.40
C GLU A 373 2.53 23.48 1.47
N THR A 374 2.93 24.49 2.26
CA THR A 374 3.93 24.31 3.32
C THR A 374 3.42 23.38 4.41
N SER A 375 2.19 23.58 4.88
CA SER A 375 1.58 22.69 5.88
C SER A 375 1.46 21.25 5.34
N SER A 376 1.06 21.10 4.08
CA SER A 376 0.94 19.79 3.45
C SER A 376 2.29 19.10 3.31
N ALA A 377 3.32 19.83 2.85
CA ALA A 377 4.66 19.32 2.70
C ALA A 377 5.25 18.86 4.04
N ILE A 378 5.03 19.60 5.13
CA ILE A 378 5.45 19.19 6.47
C ILE A 378 4.77 17.87 6.86
N VAL A 379 3.45 17.76 6.71
CA VAL A 379 2.71 16.54 7.06
C VAL A 379 3.20 15.35 6.22
N LEU A 380 3.35 15.53 4.90
CA LEU A 380 3.83 14.48 4.00
C LEU A 380 5.27 14.06 4.31
N PHE A 381 6.16 15.00 4.61
CA PHE A 381 7.54 14.70 4.97
C PHE A 381 7.60 13.89 6.27
N VAL A 382 6.92 14.34 7.33
CA VAL A 382 6.90 13.67 8.64
C VAL A 382 6.31 12.26 8.52
N THR A 383 5.15 12.12 7.88
CA THR A 383 4.51 10.81 7.70
C THR A 383 5.37 9.86 6.86
N SER A 384 5.99 10.34 5.79
CA SER A 384 6.90 9.53 4.97
C SER A 384 8.18 9.14 5.72
N HIS A 385 8.67 10.00 6.61
CA HIS A 385 9.84 9.72 7.46
C HIS A 385 9.58 8.61 8.48
N PHE A 386 8.31 8.41 8.88
CA PHE A 386 7.89 7.28 9.72
C PHE A 386 7.36 6.10 8.89
N GLY A 387 7.52 6.13 7.56
CA GLY A 387 7.03 5.07 6.68
C GLY A 387 5.51 4.93 6.66
N MET A 388 4.74 5.96 7.03
CA MET A 388 3.29 5.92 7.06
C MET A 388 2.71 6.30 5.68
N PRO A 389 2.08 5.37 4.95
CA PRO A 389 1.38 5.70 3.72
C PRO A 389 0.18 6.62 4.02
N VAL A 390 0.14 7.77 3.36
CA VAL A 390 -0.96 8.75 3.51
C VAL A 390 -1.52 9.14 2.15
N SER A 391 -2.59 9.91 2.14
CA SER A 391 -3.16 10.47 0.93
C SER A 391 -2.71 11.92 0.75
N THR A 392 -1.91 12.18 -0.27
CA THR A 392 -1.54 13.55 -0.70
C THR A 392 -2.76 14.41 -0.95
N THR A 393 -3.76 13.89 -1.69
CA THR A 393 -5.04 14.57 -1.96
C THR A 393 -5.76 15.01 -0.68
N HIS A 394 -5.79 14.16 0.35
CA HIS A 394 -6.48 14.51 1.59
C HIS A 394 -5.69 15.52 2.42
N VAL A 395 -4.37 15.37 2.49
CA VAL A 395 -3.50 16.28 3.24
C VAL A 395 -3.61 17.70 2.67
N ILE A 396 -3.46 17.86 1.33
CA ILE A 396 -3.57 19.18 0.70
C ILE A 396 -4.97 19.78 0.82
N SER A 397 -6.01 18.95 0.68
CA SER A 397 -7.39 19.40 0.85
C SER A 397 -7.65 19.87 2.29
N GLY A 398 -7.19 19.09 3.28
CA GLY A 398 -7.24 19.43 4.70
C GLY A 398 -6.53 20.74 4.99
N SER A 399 -5.30 20.93 4.50
CA SER A 399 -4.57 22.18 4.65
C SER A 399 -5.25 23.37 3.98
N ILE A 400 -5.83 23.20 2.79
CA ILE A 400 -6.61 24.26 2.14
C ILE A 400 -7.84 24.63 2.98
N PHE A 401 -8.56 23.65 3.54
CA PHE A 401 -9.69 23.90 4.43
C PHE A 401 -9.25 24.63 5.71
N GLY A 402 -8.13 24.25 6.30
CA GLY A 402 -7.56 24.89 7.49
C GLY A 402 -7.19 26.35 7.25
N VAL A 403 -6.47 26.62 6.14
CA VAL A 403 -6.11 27.98 5.70
C VAL A 403 -7.37 28.83 5.42
N GLY A 404 -8.40 28.23 4.83
CA GLY A 404 -9.68 28.90 4.63
C GLY A 404 -10.40 29.26 5.92
N ALA A 405 -10.48 28.28 6.84
CA ALA A 405 -11.14 28.41 8.13
C ALA A 405 -10.50 29.49 9.01
N SER A 406 -9.17 29.70 8.89
CA SER A 406 -8.46 30.73 9.66
C SER A 406 -8.85 32.17 9.31
N LYS A 407 -9.37 32.41 8.10
CA LYS A 407 -9.99 33.69 7.74
C LYS A 407 -11.38 33.82 8.34
N ARG A 408 -12.23 32.82 8.05
CA ARG A 408 -13.61 32.68 8.55
C ARG A 408 -14.11 31.30 8.18
N LEU A 409 -14.93 30.69 9.04
CA LEU A 409 -15.51 29.37 8.76
C LEU A 409 -16.36 29.34 7.47
N SER A 410 -17.00 30.45 7.11
CA SER A 410 -17.80 30.57 5.88
C SER A 410 -16.98 30.73 4.59
N ALA A 411 -15.66 30.88 4.67
CA ALA A 411 -14.79 30.93 3.48
C ALA A 411 -14.59 29.55 2.86
N VAL A 412 -14.78 28.48 3.64
CA VAL A 412 -14.73 27.10 3.16
C VAL A 412 -16.10 26.70 2.65
N ARG A 413 -16.15 26.14 1.44
CA ARG A 413 -17.37 25.58 0.86
C ARG A 413 -17.62 24.17 1.41
N TRP A 414 -18.21 24.10 2.60
CA TRP A 414 -18.41 22.84 3.32
C TRP A 414 -19.18 21.76 2.55
N GLY A 415 -20.14 22.13 1.69
CA GLY A 415 -20.82 21.15 0.82
C GLY A 415 -19.87 20.44 -0.16
N VAL A 416 -18.85 21.15 -0.67
CA VAL A 416 -17.80 20.54 -1.51
C VAL A 416 -16.89 19.66 -0.64
N ALA A 417 -16.50 20.13 0.54
CA ALA A 417 -15.68 19.34 1.46
C ALA A 417 -16.37 18.02 1.87
N GLN A 418 -17.66 18.06 2.20
CA GLN A 418 -18.46 16.87 2.52
C GLN A 418 -18.52 15.91 1.32
N SER A 419 -18.76 16.43 0.11
CA SER A 419 -18.78 15.62 -1.11
C SER A 419 -17.44 14.92 -1.36
N MET A 420 -16.33 15.59 -1.05
CA MET A 420 -14.98 15.01 -1.16
C MET A 420 -14.77 13.90 -0.12
N VAL A 421 -15.11 14.15 1.15
CA VAL A 421 -15.01 13.12 2.21
C VAL A 421 -15.86 11.89 1.88
N MET A 422 -17.06 12.06 1.34
CA MET A 422 -17.88 10.93 0.88
C MET A 422 -17.21 10.15 -0.25
N ALA A 423 -16.61 10.82 -1.23
CA ALA A 423 -15.85 10.17 -2.30
C ALA A 423 -14.64 9.40 -1.74
N TRP A 424 -13.98 9.92 -0.71
CA TRP A 424 -12.84 9.28 -0.05
C TRP A 424 -13.24 7.99 0.67
N VAL A 425 -14.33 8.03 1.44
CA VAL A 425 -14.87 6.86 2.12
C VAL A 425 -15.33 5.80 1.11
N LEU A 426 -15.96 6.21 0.01
CA LEU A 426 -16.43 5.30 -1.05
C LEU A 426 -15.28 4.65 -1.83
N THR A 427 -14.12 5.29 -1.93
CA THR A 427 -13.02 4.84 -2.77
C THR A 427 -12.48 3.47 -2.34
N LEU A 428 -12.36 3.22 -1.04
CA LEU A 428 -11.84 1.95 -0.52
C LEU A 428 -12.73 0.75 -0.87
N PRO A 429 -14.04 0.73 -0.54
CA PRO A 429 -14.91 -0.39 -0.91
C PRO A 429 -15.10 -0.50 -2.42
N ALA A 430 -15.19 0.62 -3.16
CA ALA A 430 -15.39 0.58 -4.60
C ALA A 430 -14.18 -0.02 -5.33
N ALA A 431 -12.96 0.41 -4.99
CA ALA A 431 -11.75 -0.18 -5.56
C ALA A 431 -11.58 -1.64 -5.16
N GLY A 432 -11.96 -2.00 -3.92
CA GLY A 432 -11.96 -3.39 -3.45
C GLY A 432 -12.92 -4.29 -4.21
N LEU A 433 -14.13 -3.81 -4.52
CA LEU A 433 -15.09 -4.54 -5.34
C LEU A 433 -14.57 -4.75 -6.78
N VAL A 434 -14.00 -3.72 -7.40
CA VAL A 434 -13.40 -3.85 -8.73
C VAL A 434 -12.23 -4.84 -8.72
N ALA A 435 -11.41 -4.82 -7.67
CA ALA A 435 -10.32 -5.76 -7.52
C ALA A 435 -10.81 -7.21 -7.31
N ALA A 436 -11.87 -7.42 -6.53
CA ALA A 436 -12.47 -8.74 -6.34
C ALA A 436 -13.01 -9.31 -7.67
N LEU A 437 -13.73 -8.49 -8.44
CA LEU A 437 -14.19 -8.87 -9.79
C LEU A 437 -13.03 -9.15 -10.76
N SER A 438 -11.96 -8.35 -10.66
CA SER A 438 -10.76 -8.54 -11.48
C SER A 438 -10.06 -9.85 -11.12
N TYR A 439 -10.00 -10.21 -9.84
CA TYR A 439 -9.43 -11.47 -9.37
C TYR A 439 -10.19 -12.67 -9.93
N GLU A 440 -11.53 -12.69 -9.82
CA GLU A 440 -12.34 -13.78 -10.37
C GLU A 440 -12.13 -13.92 -11.88
N LEU A 441 -12.12 -12.81 -12.62
CA LEU A 441 -11.88 -12.83 -14.06
C LEU A 441 -10.50 -13.41 -14.41
N LEU A 442 -9.44 -13.03 -13.68
CA LEU A 442 -8.10 -13.55 -13.90
C LEU A 442 -8.01 -15.05 -13.58
N MET A 443 -8.71 -15.51 -12.54
CA MET A 443 -8.80 -16.94 -12.20
C MET A 443 -9.55 -17.74 -13.27
N LEU A 444 -10.63 -17.18 -13.84
CA LEU A 444 -11.38 -17.79 -14.94
C LEU A 444 -10.54 -17.94 -16.22
N VAL A 445 -9.66 -16.98 -16.51
CA VAL A 445 -8.72 -17.03 -17.64
C VAL A 445 -7.55 -18.00 -17.40
N GLY A 446 -7.45 -18.57 -16.19
CA GLY A 446 -6.45 -19.59 -15.85
C GLY A 446 -5.10 -19.02 -15.41
N LEU A 447 -5.01 -17.72 -15.08
CA LEU A 447 -3.76 -17.08 -14.64
C LEU A 447 -3.31 -17.50 -13.22
N GLY A 448 -4.14 -18.24 -12.49
CA GLY A 448 -3.84 -18.76 -11.15
C GLY A 448 -3.76 -20.28 -11.05
N ARG A 449 -3.58 -20.99 -12.17
CA ARG A 449 -3.38 -22.46 -12.22
C ARG A 449 -1.99 -22.81 -12.73
#